data_AF-R3WVF9-F1
#
_entry.id   AF-R3WVF9-F1
#
_cell.length_a   1.000
_cell.length_b   1.000
_cell.length_c   1.000
_cell.angle_alpha   90.00
_cell.angle_beta   90.00
_cell.angle_gamma   90.00
#
_symmetry.space_group_name_H-M   'P 1'
#
loop_
_entity.id
_entity.type
_entity.pdbx_description
1 polymer ?
#
loop_
_entity_poly.entity_id
_entity_poly.type
_entity_poly.pdbx_seq_one_letter_code
_entity_poly.pdbx_strand_id
1 'polypeptide(L)' 'MKYIITTDNKEQGWLDAFNSYCKSNYKMEQTIEEQEVPEIKIKIDEFNNAVACGPAIELNEA' A
#
# COMPACT_ATOMS: atom_id res chain seq x y z
N MET A 1 -0.55 -13.22 11.63
CA MET A 1 0.67 -12.67 10.99
C MET A 1 0.59 -11.14 11.06
N LYS A 2 1.72 -10.43 11.02
CA LYS A 2 1.70 -8.96 10.96
C LYS A 2 2.08 -8.52 9.56
N TYR A 3 1.32 -7.59 9.00
CA TYR A 3 1.60 -7.01 7.69
C TYR A 3 1.90 -5.53 7.86
N ILE A 4 2.83 -5.00 7.09
CA ILE A 4 3.23 -3.61 7.12
C ILE A 4 3.13 -3.03 5.71
N ILE A 5 2.39 -1.94 5.56
CA ILE A 5 2.33 -1.19 4.30
C ILE A 5 3.53 -0.24 4.21
N THR A 6 4.19 -0.23 3.05
CA THR A 6 5.30 0.67 2.73
C THR A 6 5.27 1.02 1.25
N THR A 7 6.24 1.80 0.79
CA THR A 7 6.44 2.10 -0.63
C THR A 7 7.83 1.67 -1.07
N ASP A 8 8.00 1.55 -2.39
CA ASP A 8 9.32 1.49 -2.99
C ASP A 8 10.14 2.72 -2.54
N ASN A 9 11.37 2.47 -2.08
CA ASN A 9 12.30 3.48 -1.56
C ASN A 9 11.77 4.42 -0.46
N LYS A 10 10.69 4.06 0.26
CA LYS A 10 10.03 4.90 1.28
C LYS A 10 9.60 6.30 0.77
N GLU A 11 9.31 6.42 -0.51
CA GLU A 11 8.77 7.63 -1.12
C GLU A 11 7.34 7.94 -0.65
N GLN A 12 7.20 8.95 0.22
CA GLN A 12 5.91 9.39 0.76
C GLN A 12 4.88 9.77 -0.34
N GLY A 13 5.34 10.28 -1.49
CA GLY A 13 4.47 10.67 -2.60
C GLY A 13 3.64 9.51 -3.15
N TRP A 14 4.19 8.29 -3.17
CA TRP A 14 3.43 7.11 -3.60
C TRP A 14 2.34 6.75 -2.61
N LEU A 15 2.65 6.78 -1.31
CA LEU A 15 1.68 6.49 -0.26
C LEU A 15 0.53 7.52 -0.26
N ASP A 16 0.85 8.80 -0.47
CA ASP A 16 -0.17 9.86 -0.55
C ASP A 16 -1.08 9.66 -1.78
N ALA A 17 -0.50 9.32 -2.94
CA ALA A 17 -1.26 9.01 -4.15
C ALA A 17 -2.14 7.77 -3.98
N PHE A 18 -1.62 6.71 -3.35
CA PHE A 18 -2.37 5.51 -3.03
C PHE A 18 -3.53 5.79 -2.05
N ASN A 19 -3.28 6.60 -1.02
CA ASN A 19 -4.30 7.04 -0.09
C ASN A 19 -5.41 7.84 -0.79
N SER A 20 -5.04 8.72 -1.72
CA SER A 20 -6.02 9.45 -2.53
C SER A 20 -6.83 8.50 -3.43
N TYR A 21 -6.19 7.51 -4.04
CA TYR A 21 -6.84 6.51 -4.90
C TYR A 21 -7.84 5.65 -4.11
N CYS A 22 -7.42 5.16 -2.95
CA CYS A 22 -8.21 4.26 -2.09
C CYS A 22 -9.19 4.98 -1.17
N LYS A 23 -9.15 6.32 -1.11
CA LYS A 23 -9.82 7.14 -0.08
C LYS A 23 -9.49 6.68 1.34
N SER A 24 -8.21 6.41 1.60
CA SER A 24 -7.66 5.93 2.87
C SER A 24 -6.68 6.94 3.48
N ASN A 25 -6.09 6.60 4.63
CA ASN A 25 -5.12 7.45 5.34
C ASN A 25 -3.91 6.68 5.91
N TYR A 26 -3.49 5.61 5.23
CA TYR A 26 -2.39 4.77 5.67
C TYR A 26 -1.12 5.59 5.90
N LYS A 27 -0.38 5.24 6.95
CA LYS A 27 0.92 5.82 7.26
C LYS A 27 2.04 4.88 6.81
N MET A 28 3.20 5.45 6.52
CA MET A 28 4.39 4.68 6.17
C MET A 28 4.71 3.72 7.32
N GLU A 29 5.01 2.46 7.00
CA GLU A 29 5.30 1.40 7.96
C GLU A 29 4.14 1.13 8.96
N GLN A 30 2.89 1.47 8.58
CA GLN A 30 1.71 1.13 9.38
C GLN A 30 1.44 -0.38 9.35
N THR A 31 1.16 -0.94 10.53
CA THR A 31 0.67 -2.31 10.64
C THR A 31 -0.76 -2.42 10.14
N ILE A 32 -1.02 -3.46 9.34
CA ILE A 32 -2.30 -3.80 8.75
C ILE A 32 -2.85 -5.04 9.45
N GLU A 33 -4.12 -4.97 9.84
CA GLU A 33 -4.82 -6.10 10.45
C GLU A 33 -5.04 -7.23 9.43
N GLU A 34 -4.93 -8.48 9.88
CA GLU A 34 -4.95 -9.65 9.00
C GLU A 34 -6.23 -9.73 8.16
N GLN A 35 -7.39 -9.31 8.72
CA GLN A 35 -8.65 -9.29 7.97
C GLN A 35 -8.69 -8.26 6.83
N GLU A 36 -7.87 -7.21 6.86
CA GLU A 36 -7.85 -6.14 5.84
C GLU A 36 -6.87 -6.44 4.69
N VAL A 37 -5.93 -7.36 4.93
CA VAL A 37 -4.87 -7.73 3.98
C VAL A 37 -5.39 -8.14 2.60
N PRO A 38 -6.45 -8.97 2.45
CA PRO A 38 -6.93 -9.37 1.13
C PRO A 38 -7.40 -8.18 0.29
N GLU A 39 -8.11 -7.24 0.90
CA GLU A 39 -8.62 -6.04 0.22
C GLU A 39 -7.47 -5.10 -0.16
N ILE A 40 -6.51 -4.90 0.75
CA ILE A 40 -5.37 -4.02 0.51
C ILE A 40 -4.49 -4.58 -0.61
N LYS A 41 -4.25 -5.89 -0.67
CA LYS A 41 -3.48 -6.52 -1.75
C LYS A 41 -4.08 -6.27 -3.13
N ILE A 42 -5.41 -6.35 -3.26
CA ILE A 42 -6.11 -6.05 -4.52
C ILE A 42 -5.89 -4.58 -4.92
N LYS A 43 -6.11 -3.65 -3.98
CA LYS A 43 -5.92 -2.22 -4.24
C LYS A 43 -4.49 -1.86 -4.62
N ILE A 44 -3.51 -2.49 -3.98
CA ILE A 44 -2.08 -2.30 -4.28
C ILE A 44 -1.77 -2.76 -5.70
N ASP A 45 -2.23 -3.95 -6.09
CA ASP A 45 -2.02 -4.46 -7.45
C ASP A 45 -2.67 -3.55 -8.49
N GLU A 46 -3.92 -3.14 -8.27
CA GLU A 46 -4.63 -2.21 -9.15
C GLU A 46 -3.89 -0.87 -9.29
N PHE A 47 -3.45 -0.28 -8.17
CA PHE A 47 -2.75 1.00 -8.17
C PHE A 47 -1.38 0.89 -8.84
N ASN A 48 -0.59 -0.12 -8.50
CA ASN A 48 0.75 -0.33 -9.05
C ASN A 48 0.69 -0.52 -10.57
N ASN A 49 -0.31 -1.26 -11.07
CA ASN A 49 -0.46 -1.50 -12.51
C ASN A 49 -1.11 -0.32 -13.26
N ALA A 50 -2.16 0.30 -12.69
CA ALA A 50 -2.97 1.29 -13.42
C ALA A 50 -2.49 2.74 -13.23
N VAL A 51 -1.82 3.06 -12.12
CA VAL A 51 -1.42 4.44 -11.77
C VAL A 51 0.09 4.58 -11.78
N ALA A 52 0.80 3.72 -11.04
CA ALA A 52 2.25 3.85 -10.91
C ALA A 52 3.03 3.21 -12.08
N CYS A 53 2.38 2.36 -12.88
CA CYS A 53 3.01 1.59 -13.95
C CYS A 53 4.26 0.80 -13.48
N GLY A 54 4.23 0.31 -12.23
CA GLY A 54 5.37 -0.33 -11.56
C GLY A 54 5.11 -0.55 -10.06
N PRO A 55 6.02 -1.25 -9.36
CA PRO A 55 5.89 -1.48 -7.92
C PRO A 55 6.12 -0.17 -7.16
N ALA A 56 5.05 0.44 -6.66
CA ALA A 56 5.10 1.68 -5.89
C ALA A 56 4.68 1.48 -4.43
N ILE A 57 3.61 0.71 -4.20
CA ILE A 57 3.16 0.32 -2.86
C ILE A 57 3.48 -1.15 -2.62
N GLU A 58 3.95 -1.45 -1.42
CA GLU A 58 4.34 -2.79 -1.00
C GLU A 58 3.65 -3.15 0.32
N LEU A 59 3.39 -4.44 0.51
CA LEU A 59 2.86 -4.99 1.76
C LEU A 59 3.77 -6.14 2.22
N ASN A 60 4.54 -5.88 3.27
CA ASN A 60 5.56 -6.80 3.78
C ASN A 60 5.06 -7.56 5.00
N GLU A 61 5.41 -8.84 5.10
CA GLU A 61 5.23 -9.62 6.33
C GLU A 61 6.28 -9.21 7.37
N ALA A 62 5.86 -9.00 8.61
CA ALA A 62 6.68 -8.55 9.75
C ALA A 62 6.82 -9.61 10.84
#